data_AF-A0A817KGN2-F1
#
_entry.id   AF-A0A817KGN2-F1
#
_cell.length_a   1.000
_cell.length_b   1.000
_cell.length_c   1.000
_cell.angle_alpha   90.00
_cell.angle_beta   90.00
_cell.angle_gamma   90.00
#
_symmetry.space_group_name_H-M   'P 1'
#
loop_
_entity.id
_entity.type
_entity.pdbx_description
1 polymer ?
#
loop_
_entity_poly.entity_id
_entity_poly.type
_entity_poly.pdbx_seq_one_letter_code
_entity_poly.pdbx_strand_id
1 'polypeptide(L)'
;MELQIIRENIGQLIFLNSFISTSLEYEMATAFSLSGDPSGEHILFHITVDKTIINPKPFADISTVSQFVEEKEVLFMAGSIFEIKNVTFCESSHVWIIKLHLCDDNAYELNDVYQEDKTIVSDQKSPFSLAAALLRMNLFDKAEKYYQQLLDNGSVIDISSSDLTINCFWRLINVARNRGDFDIAFAYSRLAIEQSPDRPELLYRSHKYISLNYLEIHSISEALEYQMKALEIQQNINDTKDQFADTLFNIGFIYFSQIIPNIDSALDYFFQALNIYKEWNTYDEIIRCLNAIDEIYLNKKQKELALNYFLQALQVIDEHFPSYLPYRFNSFEHIAETYASMHDYIQAMKYYDDALNAKLK
;
A
#
# COMPACT_ATOMS: atom_id res chain seq x y z
N MET A 1 -33.59 4.10 3.16
CA MET A 1 -33.02 2.75 2.96
C MET A 1 -31.52 2.75 3.28
N GLU A 2 -30.73 3.64 2.70
CA GLU A 2 -29.28 3.75 2.97
C GLU A 2 -28.96 4.14 4.42
N LEU A 3 -29.69 5.08 5.02
CA LEU A 3 -29.50 5.47 6.42
C LEU A 3 -29.70 4.28 7.39
N GLN A 4 -30.68 3.42 7.11
CA GLN A 4 -30.92 2.22 7.93
C GLN A 4 -29.74 1.25 7.85
N ILE A 5 -29.18 1.05 6.65
CA ILE A 5 -27.98 0.23 6.44
C ILE A 5 -26.81 0.80 7.26
N ILE A 6 -26.58 2.11 7.24
CA ILE A 6 -25.50 2.74 8.02
C ILE A 6 -25.72 2.52 9.52
N ARG A 7 -26.97 2.64 10.01
CA ARG A 7 -27.31 2.40 11.43
C ARG A 7 -27.06 0.96 11.87
N GLU A 8 -27.32 -0.01 11.01
CA GLU A 8 -27.07 -1.43 11.29
C GLU A 8 -25.58 -1.79 11.26
N ASN A 9 -24.72 -0.90 10.73
CA ASN A 9 -23.28 -1.10 10.57
C ASN A 9 -22.42 -0.22 11.49
N ILE A 10 -22.95 0.27 12.61
CA ILE A 10 -22.14 0.94 13.64
C ILE A 10 -21.03 0.01 14.14
N GLY A 11 -19.80 0.51 14.19
CA GLY A 11 -18.57 -0.24 14.49
C GLY A 11 -17.97 -0.97 13.28
N GLN A 12 -18.60 -0.91 12.10
CA GLN A 12 -18.05 -1.41 10.84
C GLN A 12 -17.42 -0.28 10.03
N LEU A 13 -16.72 -0.65 8.96
CA LEU A 13 -16.02 0.25 8.07
C LEU A 13 -16.87 0.60 6.86
N ILE A 14 -16.79 1.84 6.43
CA ILE A 14 -17.35 2.35 5.19
C ILE A 14 -16.20 2.83 4.30
N PHE A 15 -16.25 2.42 3.04
CA PHE A 15 -15.35 2.86 2.00
C PHE A 15 -16.13 3.75 1.05
N LEU A 16 -15.51 4.85 0.63
CA LEU A 16 -16.16 5.84 -0.21
C LEU A 16 -15.51 5.84 -1.60
N ASN A 17 -16.30 5.47 -2.60
CA ASN A 17 -15.87 5.27 -3.99
C ASN A 17 -15.61 6.58 -4.77
N SER A 18 -15.74 7.72 -4.11
CA SER A 18 -15.64 9.04 -4.74
C SER A 18 -14.93 10.00 -3.81
N PHE A 19 -14.46 11.11 -4.37
CA PHE A 19 -13.98 12.22 -3.56
C PHE A 19 -15.10 12.77 -2.70
N ILE A 20 -14.76 13.14 -1.47
CA ILE A 20 -15.72 13.76 -0.55
C ILE A 20 -15.17 15.11 -0.19
N SER A 21 -15.83 16.14 -0.70
CA SER A 21 -15.65 17.50 -0.23
C SER A 21 -16.32 17.63 1.14
N THR A 22 -15.58 18.18 2.09
CA THR A 22 -15.99 18.38 3.48
C THR A 22 -15.53 19.75 3.95
N SER A 23 -16.14 20.26 5.03
CA SER A 23 -15.74 21.51 5.64
C SER A 23 -15.22 21.29 7.05
N LEU A 24 -14.17 22.01 7.45
CA LEU A 24 -13.80 22.13 8.86
C LEU A 24 -14.79 23.01 9.65
N GLU A 25 -15.68 23.72 8.96
CA GLU A 25 -16.65 24.63 9.55
C GLU A 25 -18.02 23.95 9.65
N TYR A 26 -18.41 23.62 10.89
CA TYR A 26 -19.64 22.89 11.17
C TYR A 26 -20.90 23.58 10.62
N GLU A 27 -20.96 24.91 10.72
CA GLU A 27 -22.10 25.70 10.25
C GLU A 27 -22.26 25.63 8.72
N MET A 28 -21.15 25.74 7.97
CA MET A 28 -21.13 25.60 6.52
C MET A 28 -21.54 24.19 6.10
N ALA A 29 -20.93 23.16 6.68
CA ALA A 29 -21.28 21.76 6.40
C ALA A 29 -22.76 21.45 6.70
N THR A 30 -23.30 22.03 7.78
CA THR A 30 -24.72 21.89 8.13
C THR A 30 -25.60 22.60 7.11
N ALA A 31 -25.24 23.80 6.67
CA ALA A 31 -25.98 24.54 5.65
C ALA A 31 -26.08 23.75 4.33
N PHE A 32 -25.00 23.10 3.89
CA PHE A 32 -25.03 22.19 2.74
C PHE A 32 -25.95 20.98 2.94
N SER A 33 -25.93 20.37 4.13
CA SER A 33 -26.81 19.23 4.41
C SER A 33 -28.29 19.60 4.27
N LEU A 34 -28.63 20.88 4.49
CA LEU A 34 -29.98 21.43 4.42
C LEU A 34 -30.34 22.07 3.06
N SER A 35 -29.38 22.27 2.15
CA SER A 35 -29.63 22.95 0.86
C SER A 35 -30.26 22.05 -0.21
N GLY A 36 -30.48 20.77 0.10
CA GLY A 36 -31.10 19.78 -0.80
C GLY A 36 -32.63 19.78 -0.79
N ASP A 37 -33.21 18.67 -1.26
CA ASP A 37 -34.67 18.46 -1.27
C ASP A 37 -35.24 18.50 0.17
N PRO A 38 -36.20 19.42 0.49
CA PRO A 38 -36.79 19.53 1.82
C PRO A 38 -37.57 18.30 2.28
N SER A 39 -37.92 17.40 1.36
CA SER A 39 -38.62 16.14 1.65
C SER A 39 -37.69 14.96 1.91
N GLY A 40 -36.38 15.16 1.70
CA GLY A 40 -35.34 14.15 1.90
C GLY A 40 -34.85 14.05 3.35
N GLU A 41 -34.10 12.99 3.64
CA GLU A 41 -33.35 12.89 4.89
C GLU A 41 -32.07 13.72 4.77
N HIS A 42 -31.91 14.73 5.62
CA HIS A 42 -30.70 15.54 5.68
C HIS A 42 -29.63 14.82 6.52
N ILE A 43 -28.43 14.68 5.97
CA ILE A 43 -27.34 13.92 6.59
C ILE A 43 -26.10 14.81 6.70
N LEU A 44 -25.48 14.80 7.88
CA LEU A 44 -24.20 15.42 8.17
C LEU A 44 -23.19 14.36 8.60
N PHE A 45 -22.13 14.18 7.81
CA PHE A 45 -20.99 13.35 8.19
C PHE A 45 -20.05 14.15 9.08
N HIS A 46 -19.85 13.69 10.32
CA HIS A 46 -18.88 14.27 11.24
C HIS A 46 -17.66 13.35 11.28
N ILE A 47 -16.60 13.75 10.58
CA ILE A 47 -15.38 12.96 10.46
C ILE A 47 -14.38 13.41 11.53
N THR A 48 -13.91 12.47 12.33
CA THR A 48 -12.78 12.67 13.25
C THR A 48 -11.53 12.06 12.61
N VAL A 49 -10.44 12.82 12.61
CA VAL A 49 -9.12 12.36 12.17
C VAL A 49 -8.20 12.40 13.38
N ASP A 50 -7.66 11.24 13.76
CA ASP A 50 -6.67 11.17 14.81
C ASP A 50 -5.32 11.65 14.28
N LYS A 51 -4.78 12.70 14.91
CA LYS A 51 -3.50 13.32 14.53
C LYS A 51 -2.28 12.44 14.85
N THR A 52 -2.48 11.35 15.58
CA THR A 52 -1.43 10.37 15.88
C THR A 52 -1.33 9.28 14.81
N ILE A 53 -2.27 9.23 13.86
CA ILE A 53 -2.16 8.41 12.66
C ILE A 53 -0.91 8.87 11.91
N ILE A 54 0.04 7.96 11.76
CA ILE A 54 1.35 8.26 11.18
C ILE A 54 1.23 8.41 9.66
N ASN A 55 0.18 7.81 9.08
CA ASN A 55 -0.02 7.73 7.63
C ASN A 55 -1.49 7.92 7.20
N PRO A 56 -2.13 9.08 7.45
CA PRO A 56 -3.50 9.27 7.03
C PRO A 56 -3.54 9.41 5.50
N LYS A 57 -4.53 8.77 4.85
CA LYS A 57 -4.79 8.99 3.42
C LYS A 57 -4.74 10.48 3.05
N PRO A 58 -4.34 10.83 1.83
CA PRO A 58 -4.35 12.21 1.38
C PRO A 58 -5.78 12.74 1.48
N PHE A 59 -6.00 13.64 2.43
CA PHE A 59 -7.01 14.65 2.27
C PHE A 59 -6.27 15.94 1.94
N ALA A 60 -6.80 16.69 0.99
CA ALA A 60 -6.21 17.95 0.56
C ALA A 60 -7.00 19.10 1.18
N ASP A 61 -6.30 20.03 1.82
CA ASP A 61 -6.86 21.37 2.05
C ASP A 61 -6.98 22.06 0.68
N ILE A 62 -8.21 22.28 0.25
CA ILE A 62 -8.53 22.93 -1.02
C ILE A 62 -9.23 24.28 -0.81
N SER A 63 -9.12 24.87 0.38
CA SER A 63 -9.73 26.16 0.73
C SER A 63 -9.37 27.27 -0.26
N THR A 64 -8.20 27.21 -0.89
CA THR A 64 -7.73 28.21 -1.87
C THR A 64 -8.44 28.15 -3.22
N VAL A 65 -9.09 27.03 -3.53
CA VAL A 65 -9.85 26.80 -4.77
C VAL A 65 -11.30 26.42 -4.49
N SER A 66 -11.74 26.58 -3.24
CA SER A 66 -13.12 26.31 -2.84
C SER A 66 -14.08 27.19 -3.62
N GLN A 67 -15.27 26.66 -3.91
CA GLN A 67 -16.35 27.44 -4.47
C GLN A 67 -16.76 28.60 -3.54
N PHE A 68 -16.53 28.46 -2.22
CA PHE A 68 -16.89 29.45 -1.22
C PHE A 68 -15.63 30.05 -0.60
N VAL A 69 -15.47 31.37 -0.78
CA VAL A 69 -14.23 32.11 -0.44
C VAL A 69 -13.84 32.01 1.05
N GLU A 70 -14.81 31.78 1.94
CA GLU A 70 -14.59 31.68 3.37
C GLU A 70 -14.58 30.24 3.89
N GLU A 71 -14.84 29.24 3.03
CA GLU A 71 -14.90 27.85 3.45
C GLU A 71 -13.52 27.22 3.61
N LYS A 72 -13.29 26.58 4.75
CA LYS A 72 -12.12 25.72 4.99
C LYS A 72 -12.36 24.31 4.47
N GLU A 73 -12.36 24.19 3.15
CA GLU A 73 -12.73 22.97 2.44
C GLU A 73 -11.58 21.94 2.47
N VAL A 74 -11.93 20.72 2.85
CA VAL A 74 -11.05 19.55 2.91
C VAL A 74 -11.62 18.45 2.01
N LEU A 75 -10.82 18.00 1.06
CA LEU A 75 -11.19 16.96 0.11
C LEU A 75 -10.58 15.62 0.53
N PHE A 76 -11.40 14.64 0.90
CA PHE A 76 -10.95 13.26 1.09
C PHE A 76 -10.85 12.56 -0.27
N MET A 77 -9.72 11.90 -0.52
CA MET A 77 -9.55 11.11 -1.74
C MET A 77 -10.51 9.91 -1.80
N ALA A 78 -10.87 9.56 -3.04
CA ALA A 78 -11.56 8.32 -3.32
C ALA A 78 -10.79 7.15 -2.71
N GLY A 79 -11.53 6.30 -2.00
CA GLY A 79 -11.03 5.16 -1.29
C GLY A 79 -10.56 5.41 0.14
N SER A 80 -10.84 6.58 0.69
CA SER A 80 -10.77 6.81 2.14
C SER A 80 -11.65 5.81 2.90
N ILE A 81 -11.08 5.23 3.96
CA ILE A 81 -11.76 4.23 4.81
C ILE A 81 -12.10 4.91 6.12
N PHE A 82 -13.36 4.78 6.52
CA PHE A 82 -13.85 5.33 7.77
C PHE A 82 -14.53 4.24 8.60
N GLU A 83 -14.37 4.29 9.91
CA GLU A 83 -15.18 3.52 10.83
C GLU A 83 -16.44 4.30 11.23
N ILE A 84 -17.62 3.68 11.14
CA ILE A 84 -18.88 4.27 11.58
C ILE A 84 -18.92 4.20 13.11
N LYS A 85 -18.67 5.31 13.79
CA LYS A 85 -18.66 5.35 15.26
C LYS A 85 -20.05 5.47 15.86
N ASN A 86 -20.92 6.26 15.24
CA ASN A 86 -22.25 6.51 15.76
C ASN A 86 -23.17 7.11 14.71
N VAL A 87 -24.48 6.92 14.85
CA VAL A 87 -25.52 7.59 14.06
C VAL A 87 -26.58 8.14 15.01
N THR A 88 -26.78 9.46 14.99
CA THR A 88 -27.72 10.15 15.88
C THR A 88 -28.60 11.10 15.10
N PHE A 89 -29.84 11.30 15.53
CA PHE A 89 -30.74 12.29 14.94
C PHE A 89 -30.78 13.56 15.80
N CYS A 90 -30.60 14.73 15.19
CA CYS A 90 -30.71 16.02 15.85
C CYS A 90 -32.11 16.61 15.59
N GLU A 91 -32.98 16.59 16.59
CA GLU A 91 -34.37 17.06 16.45
C GLU A 91 -34.48 18.56 16.14
N SER A 92 -33.60 19.39 16.68
CA SER A 92 -33.67 20.85 16.49
C SER A 92 -33.36 21.28 15.05
N SER A 93 -32.46 20.57 14.37
CA SER A 93 -32.08 20.85 12.98
C SER A 93 -32.70 19.89 11.97
N HIS A 94 -33.38 18.83 12.42
CA HIS A 94 -33.90 17.74 11.57
C HIS A 94 -32.81 17.09 10.70
N VAL A 95 -31.59 16.95 11.23
CA VAL A 95 -30.43 16.37 10.54
C VAL A 95 -29.96 15.09 11.23
N TRP A 96 -29.69 14.05 10.45
CA TRP A 96 -28.97 12.86 10.88
C TRP A 96 -27.47 13.12 10.90
N ILE A 97 -26.83 12.90 12.04
CA ILE A 97 -25.38 13.05 12.21
C ILE A 97 -24.75 11.66 12.24
N ILE A 98 -23.88 11.39 11.27
CA ILE A 98 -23.11 10.15 11.17
C ILE A 98 -21.67 10.45 11.56
N LYS A 99 -21.24 9.93 12.72
CA LYS A 99 -19.86 10.09 13.20
C LYS A 99 -18.97 9.04 12.57
N LEU A 100 -17.91 9.49 11.93
CA LEU A 100 -16.93 8.69 11.22
C LEU A 100 -15.54 8.90 11.81
N HIS A 101 -14.70 7.87 11.76
CA HIS A 101 -13.29 7.96 12.14
C HIS A 101 -12.39 7.47 11.01
N LEU A 102 -11.40 8.27 10.58
CA LEU A 102 -10.45 7.88 9.52
C LEU A 102 -9.48 6.78 10.02
N CYS A 103 -9.15 5.80 9.18
CA CYS A 103 -8.21 4.71 9.50
C CYS A 103 -6.81 4.88 8.85
N ASP A 104 -5.75 4.35 9.47
CA ASP A 104 -4.32 4.34 9.03
C ASP A 104 -4.02 3.20 8.02
N ASP A 105 -3.08 3.42 7.09
CA ASP A 105 -2.65 2.54 5.98
C ASP A 105 -1.35 1.71 6.25
N ASN A 106 -0.78 1.71 7.46
CA ASN A 106 0.51 1.03 7.72
C ASN A 106 0.50 -0.52 7.58
N ALA A 107 0.77 -1.01 6.36
CA ALA A 107 1.40 -2.30 6.07
C ALA A 107 2.07 -2.25 4.67
N TYR A 108 3.37 -2.56 4.61
CA TYR A 108 4.16 -2.76 3.39
C TYR A 108 3.60 -3.93 2.55
N GLU A 109 2.52 -3.71 1.79
CA GLU A 109 2.00 -4.61 0.75
C GLU A 109 1.25 -3.81 -0.36
N LEU A 110 1.34 -2.48 -0.36
CA LEU A 110 0.43 -1.61 -1.11
C LEU A 110 0.83 -1.33 -2.56
N ASN A 111 2.11 -1.47 -2.95
CA ASN A 111 2.54 -1.12 -4.31
C ASN A 111 2.29 -2.24 -5.33
N ASP A 112 2.46 -3.50 -4.91
CA ASP A 112 2.20 -4.68 -5.76
C ASP A 112 0.72 -4.79 -6.18
N VAL A 113 -0.21 -4.22 -5.40
CA VAL A 113 -1.65 -4.25 -5.69
C VAL A 113 -2.12 -3.01 -6.46
N TYR A 114 -1.54 -1.84 -6.17
CA TYR A 114 -1.96 -0.59 -6.82
C TYR A 114 -1.67 -0.56 -8.32
N GLN A 115 -0.61 -1.25 -8.77
CA GLN A 115 -0.29 -1.39 -10.20
C GLN A 115 -1.08 -2.53 -10.88
N GLU A 116 -1.51 -3.55 -10.12
CA GLU A 116 -2.33 -4.66 -10.64
C GLU A 116 -3.82 -4.29 -10.83
N ASP A 117 -4.35 -3.33 -10.08
CA ASP A 117 -5.77 -2.93 -10.10
C ASP A 117 -6.19 -2.09 -11.33
N LYS A 118 -5.26 -1.69 -12.21
CA LYS A 118 -5.62 -0.97 -13.45
C LYS A 118 -6.16 -1.88 -14.55
N THR A 119 -5.89 -3.18 -14.50
CA THR A 119 -6.22 -4.11 -15.60
C THR A 119 -7.36 -5.08 -15.26
N ILE A 120 -7.78 -5.16 -14.00
CA ILE A 120 -8.87 -6.03 -13.57
C ILE A 120 -9.83 -5.20 -12.71
N VAL A 121 -11.11 -5.19 -13.05
CA VAL A 121 -12.22 -4.55 -12.31
C VAL A 121 -12.52 -3.10 -12.72
N SER A 122 -13.17 -2.96 -13.87
CA SER A 122 -13.91 -1.76 -14.27
C SER A 122 -15.26 -1.57 -13.53
N ASP A 123 -15.45 -2.16 -12.35
CA ASP A 123 -16.67 -2.00 -11.55
C ASP A 123 -16.36 -2.07 -10.06
N GLN A 124 -16.39 -0.93 -9.37
CA GLN A 124 -16.10 -0.74 -7.95
C GLN A 124 -17.13 -1.41 -6.98
N LYS A 125 -17.55 -2.64 -7.27
CA LYS A 125 -18.52 -3.45 -6.51
C LYS A 125 -18.12 -4.93 -6.37
N SER A 126 -16.86 -5.29 -6.61
CA SER A 126 -16.42 -6.70 -6.49
C SER A 126 -16.13 -7.07 -5.02
N PRO A 127 -16.67 -8.18 -4.48
CA PRO A 127 -16.30 -8.70 -3.16
C PRO A 127 -14.79 -8.97 -3.01
N PHE A 128 -14.06 -9.13 -4.13
CA PHE A 128 -12.61 -9.26 -4.15
C PHE A 128 -11.91 -7.99 -3.64
N SER A 129 -12.34 -6.82 -4.08
CA SER A 129 -11.77 -5.54 -3.64
C SER A 129 -12.03 -5.27 -2.16
N LEU A 130 -13.20 -5.69 -1.64
CA LEU A 130 -13.49 -5.66 -0.20
C LEU A 130 -12.56 -6.59 0.58
N ALA A 131 -12.38 -7.83 0.12
CA ALA A 131 -11.47 -8.78 0.75
C ALA A 131 -10.02 -8.25 0.75
N ALA A 132 -9.59 -7.59 -0.34
CA ALA A 132 -8.28 -6.96 -0.43
C ALA A 132 -8.13 -5.77 0.52
N ALA A 133 -9.19 -4.98 0.73
CA ALA A 133 -9.20 -3.94 1.76
C ALA A 133 -9.08 -4.54 3.17
N LEU A 134 -9.81 -5.62 3.46
CA LEU A 134 -9.74 -6.29 4.76
C LEU A 134 -8.35 -6.87 5.03
N LEU A 135 -7.69 -7.44 4.00
CA LEU A 135 -6.31 -7.92 4.09
C LEU A 135 -5.35 -6.78 4.43
N ARG A 136 -5.45 -5.64 3.73
CA ARG A 136 -4.64 -4.43 4.02
C ARG A 136 -4.81 -3.90 5.44
N MET A 137 -5.99 -4.12 6.04
CA MET A 137 -6.29 -3.72 7.41
C MET A 137 -5.89 -4.76 8.46
N ASN A 138 -5.15 -5.80 8.06
CA ASN A 138 -4.76 -6.93 8.91
C ASN A 138 -5.95 -7.71 9.49
N LEU A 139 -7.14 -7.61 8.86
CA LEU A 139 -8.35 -8.34 9.25
C LEU A 139 -8.40 -9.70 8.54
N PHE A 140 -7.37 -10.52 8.77
CA PHE A 140 -7.09 -11.76 8.04
C PHE A 140 -8.29 -12.73 8.02
N ASP A 141 -8.96 -12.94 9.15
CA ASP A 141 -10.13 -13.85 9.25
C ASP A 141 -11.30 -13.41 8.37
N LYS A 142 -11.54 -12.09 8.31
CA LYS A 142 -12.60 -11.54 7.46
C LYS A 142 -12.18 -11.65 6.00
N ALA A 143 -10.96 -11.23 5.68
CA ALA A 143 -10.43 -11.28 4.31
C ALA A 143 -10.49 -12.71 3.74
N GLU A 144 -10.00 -13.70 4.50
CA GLU A 144 -10.06 -15.12 4.14
C GLU A 144 -11.48 -15.57 3.84
N LYS A 145 -12.43 -15.27 4.75
CA LYS A 145 -13.82 -15.67 4.57
C LYS A 145 -14.39 -15.17 3.24
N TYR A 146 -14.09 -13.92 2.87
CA TYR A 146 -14.55 -13.37 1.60
C TYR A 146 -13.85 -14.00 0.39
N TYR A 147 -12.53 -14.26 0.47
CA TYR A 147 -11.83 -14.97 -0.61
C TYR A 147 -12.33 -16.41 -0.78
N GLN A 148 -12.61 -17.14 0.31
CA GLN A 148 -13.21 -18.47 0.22
C GLN A 148 -14.61 -18.43 -0.39
N GLN A 149 -15.44 -17.46 0.00
CA GLN A 149 -16.75 -17.27 -0.62
C GLN A 149 -16.66 -16.98 -2.12
N LEU A 150 -15.65 -16.24 -2.56
CA LEU A 150 -15.40 -16.00 -3.98
C LEU A 150 -15.01 -17.29 -4.72
N LEU A 151 -14.18 -18.13 -4.09
CA LEU A 151 -13.81 -19.45 -4.64
C LEU A 151 -15.02 -20.39 -4.72
N ASP A 152 -15.86 -20.43 -3.69
CA ASP A 152 -17.05 -21.28 -3.64
C ASP A 152 -18.07 -20.87 -4.71
N ASN A 153 -18.32 -19.56 -4.86
CA ASN A 153 -19.31 -19.02 -5.81
C ASN A 153 -18.79 -18.93 -7.26
N GLY A 154 -17.48 -18.88 -7.47
CA GLY A 154 -16.82 -18.75 -8.78
C GLY A 154 -16.74 -20.04 -9.59
N SER A 155 -17.18 -21.17 -9.04
CA SER A 155 -17.20 -22.50 -9.69
C SER A 155 -18.22 -22.65 -10.83
N VAL A 156 -19.00 -21.60 -11.13
CA VAL A 156 -20.01 -21.57 -12.20
C VAL A 156 -19.49 -20.81 -13.42
N ILE A 157 -18.64 -21.49 -14.20
CA ILE A 157 -18.43 -21.38 -15.66
C ILE A 157 -18.28 -19.95 -16.24
N ASP A 158 -17.06 -19.43 -16.30
CA ASP A 158 -16.54 -18.59 -17.42
C ASP A 158 -15.00 -18.47 -17.38
N ILE A 159 -14.31 -18.20 -18.48
CA ILE A 159 -12.83 -18.12 -18.55
C ILE A 159 -12.26 -16.96 -17.70
N SER A 160 -13.09 -15.97 -17.38
CA SER A 160 -12.81 -14.90 -16.39
C SER A 160 -12.76 -15.41 -14.94
N SER A 161 -13.28 -16.60 -14.65
CA SER A 161 -13.26 -17.22 -13.32
C SER A 161 -11.91 -17.83 -12.93
N SER A 162 -11.08 -18.26 -13.89
CA SER A 162 -9.78 -18.88 -13.58
C SER A 162 -8.77 -17.85 -13.08
N ASP A 163 -8.77 -16.65 -13.66
CA ASP A 163 -7.88 -15.57 -13.22
C ASP A 163 -8.31 -15.05 -11.85
N LEU A 164 -9.63 -14.90 -11.62
CA LEU A 164 -10.15 -14.57 -10.30
C LEU A 164 -9.78 -15.62 -9.25
N THR A 165 -9.84 -16.91 -9.61
CA THR A 165 -9.48 -18.02 -8.73
C THR A 165 -8.00 -17.98 -8.34
N ILE A 166 -7.11 -17.82 -9.33
CA ILE A 166 -5.67 -17.69 -9.10
C ILE A 166 -5.35 -16.45 -8.27
N ASN A 167 -6.00 -15.32 -8.57
CA ASN A 167 -5.89 -14.10 -7.77
C ASN A 167 -6.34 -14.34 -6.32
N CYS A 168 -7.45 -15.07 -6.09
CA CYS A 168 -7.87 -15.44 -4.74
C CYS A 168 -6.82 -16.30 -4.03
N PHE A 169 -6.20 -17.26 -4.73
CA PHE A 169 -5.10 -18.04 -4.16
C PHE A 169 -3.91 -17.18 -3.76
N TRP A 170 -3.49 -16.22 -4.58
CA TRP A 170 -2.43 -15.27 -4.24
C TRP A 170 -2.75 -14.44 -3.00
N ARG A 171 -4.00 -13.97 -2.89
CA ARG A 171 -4.43 -13.23 -1.69
C ARG A 171 -4.50 -14.13 -0.45
N LEU A 172 -4.94 -15.37 -0.60
CA LEU A 172 -4.95 -16.37 0.49
C LEU A 172 -3.53 -16.81 0.90
N ILE A 173 -2.56 -16.79 -0.01
CA ILE A 173 -1.14 -16.96 0.32
C ILE A 173 -0.70 -15.86 1.29
N ASN A 174 -1.01 -14.59 1.00
CA ASN A 174 -0.66 -13.49 1.89
C ASN A 174 -1.37 -13.59 3.25
N VAL A 175 -2.66 -13.94 3.28
CA VAL A 175 -3.39 -14.22 4.53
C VAL A 175 -2.66 -15.29 5.35
N ALA A 176 -2.31 -16.42 4.72
CA ALA A 176 -1.66 -17.54 5.40
C ALA A 176 -0.24 -17.16 5.89
N ARG A 177 0.56 -16.48 5.07
CA ARG A 177 1.89 -15.97 5.45
C ARG A 177 1.82 -15.04 6.66
N ASN A 178 0.88 -14.09 6.67
CA ASN A 178 0.71 -13.15 7.77
C ASN A 178 0.32 -13.83 9.09
N ARG A 179 -0.30 -15.02 9.05
CA ARG A 179 -0.57 -15.84 10.23
C ARG A 179 0.56 -16.82 10.60
N GLY A 180 1.56 -16.98 9.75
CA GLY A 180 2.60 -18.00 9.87
C GLY A 180 2.16 -19.40 9.42
N ASP A 181 1.03 -19.53 8.74
CA ASP A 181 0.46 -20.79 8.24
C ASP A 181 1.12 -21.22 6.91
N PHE A 182 2.44 -21.43 6.91
CA PHE A 182 3.20 -21.64 5.67
C PHE A 182 2.81 -22.91 4.91
N ASP A 183 2.35 -23.96 5.58
CA ASP A 183 1.83 -25.17 4.93
C ASP A 183 0.61 -24.85 4.05
N ILE A 184 -0.27 -23.96 4.53
CA ILE A 184 -1.45 -23.48 3.80
C ILE A 184 -1.00 -22.57 2.65
N ALA A 185 -0.04 -21.67 2.89
CA ALA A 185 0.52 -20.82 1.85
C ALA A 185 1.11 -21.63 0.69
N PHE A 186 1.91 -22.67 0.98
CA PHE A 186 2.43 -23.57 -0.04
C PHE A 186 1.35 -24.38 -0.75
N ALA A 187 0.27 -24.76 -0.06
CA ALA A 187 -0.86 -25.43 -0.68
C ALA A 187 -1.54 -24.53 -1.72
N TYR A 188 -1.84 -23.28 -1.39
CA TYR A 188 -2.41 -22.32 -2.34
C TYR A 188 -1.46 -22.00 -3.50
N SER A 189 -0.15 -21.94 -3.25
CA SER A 189 0.82 -21.75 -4.33
C SER A 189 0.83 -22.91 -5.33
N ARG A 190 0.71 -24.16 -4.86
CA ARG A 190 0.58 -25.32 -5.74
C ARG A 190 -0.70 -25.26 -6.57
N LEU A 191 -1.83 -24.94 -5.94
CA LEU A 191 -3.11 -24.77 -6.63
C LEU A 191 -3.05 -23.69 -7.71
N ALA A 192 -2.38 -22.56 -7.43
CA ALA A 192 -2.20 -21.49 -8.40
C ALA A 192 -1.41 -21.95 -9.64
N ILE A 193 -0.32 -22.71 -9.47
CA ILE A 193 0.45 -23.29 -10.57
C ILE A 193 -0.37 -24.32 -11.36
N GLU A 194 -1.04 -25.23 -10.65
CA GLU A 194 -1.86 -26.30 -11.28
C GLU A 194 -2.98 -25.73 -12.15
N GLN A 195 -3.51 -24.55 -11.81
CA GLN A 195 -4.52 -23.86 -12.60
C GLN A 195 -3.97 -22.91 -13.67
N SER A 196 -2.64 -22.70 -13.74
CA SER A 196 -1.98 -21.81 -14.70
C SER A 196 -0.83 -22.43 -15.51
N PRO A 197 -0.85 -23.72 -15.92
CA PRO A 197 0.33 -24.38 -16.49
C PRO A 197 0.78 -23.79 -17.83
N ASP A 198 -0.17 -23.35 -18.66
CA ASP A 198 0.08 -22.77 -19.99
C ASP A 198 -0.15 -21.25 -20.03
N ARG A 199 -0.13 -20.60 -18.85
CA ARG A 199 -0.39 -19.16 -18.68
C ARG A 199 0.85 -18.47 -18.10
N PRO A 200 1.87 -18.17 -18.92
CA PRO A 200 3.12 -17.61 -18.45
C PRO A 200 2.94 -16.31 -17.65
N GLU A 201 1.96 -15.49 -18.01
CA GLU A 201 1.59 -14.23 -17.34
C GLU A 201 1.09 -14.39 -15.90
N LEU A 202 0.58 -15.57 -15.53
CA LEU A 202 0.17 -15.91 -14.16
C LEU A 202 1.23 -16.79 -13.47
N LEU A 203 1.88 -17.67 -14.22
CA LEU A 203 2.82 -18.64 -13.70
C LEU A 203 4.05 -17.99 -13.03
N TYR A 204 4.60 -16.92 -13.62
CA TYR A 204 5.72 -16.22 -12.98
C TYR A 204 5.32 -15.61 -11.64
N ARG A 205 4.08 -15.09 -11.51
CA ARG A 205 3.57 -14.51 -10.26
C ARG A 205 3.42 -15.60 -9.20
N SER A 206 2.89 -16.76 -9.57
CA SER A 206 2.82 -17.92 -8.68
C SER A 206 4.21 -18.34 -8.18
N HIS A 207 5.22 -18.34 -9.06
CA HIS A 207 6.61 -18.58 -8.64
C HIS A 207 7.16 -17.51 -7.70
N LYS A 208 6.86 -16.22 -7.92
CA LYS A 208 7.21 -15.13 -6.98
C LYS A 208 6.62 -15.40 -5.59
N TYR A 209 5.33 -15.74 -5.49
CA TYR A 209 4.70 -16.04 -4.19
C TYR A 209 5.32 -17.25 -3.48
N ILE A 210 5.74 -18.28 -4.22
CA ILE A 210 6.48 -19.42 -3.64
C ILE A 210 7.83 -18.98 -3.11
N SER A 211 8.56 -18.15 -3.87
CA SER A 211 9.84 -17.59 -3.43
C SER A 211 9.67 -16.83 -2.11
N LEU A 212 8.65 -15.98 -2.01
CA LEU A 212 8.32 -15.26 -0.78
C LEU A 212 8.00 -16.22 0.39
N ASN A 213 7.23 -17.30 0.17
CA ASN A 213 7.00 -18.31 1.21
C ASN A 213 8.29 -18.94 1.72
N TYR A 214 9.24 -19.25 0.83
CA TYR A 214 10.53 -19.81 1.21
C TYR A 214 11.43 -18.82 1.95
N LEU A 215 11.38 -17.52 1.60
CA LEU A 215 12.10 -16.48 2.33
C LEU A 215 11.64 -16.39 3.79
N GLU A 216 10.33 -16.47 4.05
CA GLU A 216 9.76 -16.41 5.40
C GLU A 216 10.21 -17.57 6.28
N ILE A 217 10.38 -18.77 5.71
CA ILE A 217 10.89 -19.94 6.43
C ILE A 217 12.43 -20.06 6.38
N HIS A 218 13.13 -19.01 5.95
CA HIS A 218 14.59 -18.91 5.84
C HIS A 218 15.24 -19.94 4.90
N SER A 219 14.49 -20.46 3.94
CA SER A 219 14.96 -21.34 2.86
C SER A 219 15.45 -20.53 1.66
N ILE A 220 16.62 -19.91 1.80
CA ILE A 220 17.17 -18.95 0.82
C ILE A 220 17.45 -19.58 -0.56
N SER A 221 17.89 -20.83 -0.60
CA SER A 221 18.22 -21.53 -1.86
C SER A 221 16.97 -21.78 -2.71
N GLU A 222 15.90 -22.27 -2.09
CA GLU A 222 14.62 -22.52 -2.72
C GLU A 222 13.96 -21.20 -3.13
N ALA A 223 14.03 -20.17 -2.28
CA ALA A 223 13.56 -18.84 -2.64
C ALA A 223 14.24 -18.33 -3.93
N LEU A 224 15.57 -18.45 -4.02
CA LEU A 224 16.32 -18.05 -5.21
C LEU A 224 15.90 -18.85 -6.44
N GLU A 225 15.74 -20.18 -6.31
CA GLU A 225 15.32 -21.05 -7.42
C GLU A 225 13.98 -20.60 -8.02
N TYR A 226 12.98 -20.35 -7.17
CA TYR A 226 11.66 -19.92 -7.62
C TYR A 226 11.67 -18.50 -8.20
N GLN A 227 12.51 -17.62 -7.67
CA GLN A 227 12.65 -16.28 -8.23
C GLN A 227 13.34 -16.28 -9.60
N MET A 228 14.31 -17.17 -9.81
CA MET A 228 14.96 -17.37 -11.11
C MET A 228 13.99 -17.98 -12.14
N LYS A 229 13.12 -18.91 -11.73
CA LYS A 229 12.03 -19.42 -12.59
C LYS A 229 11.07 -18.30 -13.03
N ALA A 230 10.69 -17.42 -12.10
CA ALA A 230 9.86 -16.26 -12.44
C ALA A 230 10.55 -15.34 -13.46
N LEU A 231 11.84 -15.06 -13.26
CA LEU A 231 12.65 -14.23 -14.15
C LEU A 231 12.72 -14.81 -15.58
N GLU A 232 12.99 -16.12 -15.71
CA GLU A 232 13.07 -16.81 -17.00
C GLU A 232 11.75 -16.72 -17.79
N ILE A 233 10.62 -16.87 -17.10
CA ILE A 233 9.30 -16.73 -17.73
C ILE A 233 9.08 -15.29 -18.20
N GLN A 234 9.38 -14.29 -17.36
CA GLN A 234 9.16 -12.87 -17.68
C GLN A 234 10.03 -12.38 -18.85
N GLN A 235 11.23 -12.93 -19.06
CA GLN A 235 12.07 -12.60 -20.21
C GLN A 235 11.37 -12.85 -21.57
N ASN A 236 10.36 -13.70 -21.59
CA ASN A 236 9.60 -14.05 -22.79
C ASN A 236 8.26 -13.28 -22.91
N ILE A 237 7.97 -12.33 -22.01
CA ILE A 237 6.70 -11.58 -21.96
C ILE A 237 6.95 -10.08 -22.19
N ASN A 238 6.41 -9.53 -23.29
CA ASN A 238 6.66 -8.14 -23.70
C ASN A 238 6.01 -7.04 -22.82
N ASP A 239 5.13 -7.39 -21.87
CA ASP A 239 4.29 -6.44 -21.12
C ASP A 239 4.36 -6.61 -19.59
N THR A 240 5.53 -7.01 -19.07
CA THR A 240 5.73 -7.23 -17.62
C THR A 240 6.91 -6.45 -17.04
N LYS A 241 7.25 -5.30 -17.65
CA LYS A 241 8.49 -4.57 -17.31
C LYS A 241 8.56 -4.12 -15.84
N ASP A 242 7.46 -3.65 -15.27
CA ASP A 242 7.41 -3.29 -13.85
C ASP A 242 7.59 -4.54 -12.96
N GLN A 243 6.84 -5.61 -13.26
CA GLN A 243 6.95 -6.86 -12.49
C GLN A 243 8.30 -7.55 -12.68
N PHE A 244 8.98 -7.30 -13.80
CA PHE A 244 10.33 -7.78 -14.08
C PHE A 244 11.34 -7.06 -13.19
N ALA A 245 11.19 -5.74 -12.98
CA ALA A 245 11.99 -5.00 -12.03
C ALA A 245 11.79 -5.47 -10.58
N ASP A 246 10.55 -5.78 -10.18
CA ASP A 246 10.30 -6.39 -8.86
C ASP A 246 11.00 -7.72 -8.71
N THR A 247 11.00 -8.52 -9.78
CA THR A 247 11.66 -9.82 -9.77
C THR A 247 13.16 -9.66 -9.58
N LEU A 248 13.78 -8.72 -10.29
CA LEU A 248 15.20 -8.38 -10.14
C LEU A 248 15.49 -7.88 -8.72
N PHE A 249 14.66 -6.98 -8.18
CA PHE A 249 14.83 -6.49 -6.81
C PHE A 249 14.82 -7.64 -5.80
N ASN A 250 13.84 -8.54 -5.90
CA ASN A 250 13.73 -9.67 -4.98
C ASN A 250 14.94 -10.61 -5.09
N ILE A 251 15.49 -10.83 -6.29
CA ILE A 251 16.73 -11.60 -6.46
C ILE A 251 17.89 -10.88 -5.76
N GLY A 252 18.02 -9.57 -5.94
CA GLY A 252 19.02 -8.76 -5.24
C GLY A 252 18.92 -8.91 -3.72
N PHE A 253 17.70 -8.82 -3.18
CA PHE A 253 17.41 -9.01 -1.77
C PHE A 253 17.77 -10.42 -1.28
N ILE A 254 17.46 -11.46 -2.05
CA ILE A 254 17.80 -12.84 -1.72
C ILE A 254 19.31 -13.03 -1.65
N TYR A 255 20.08 -12.49 -2.60
CA TYR A 255 21.56 -12.54 -2.56
C TYR A 255 22.14 -11.79 -1.37
N PHE A 256 21.53 -10.67 -0.99
CA PHE A 256 21.93 -9.89 0.16
C PHE A 256 21.60 -10.57 1.50
N SER A 257 20.49 -11.33 1.55
CA SER A 257 20.00 -12.00 2.76
C SER A 257 20.65 -13.36 3.05
N GLN A 258 21.59 -13.81 2.22
CA GLN A 258 22.33 -15.06 2.45
C GLN A 258 23.18 -14.98 3.73
N ILE A 259 23.43 -16.13 4.37
CA ILE A 259 24.35 -16.24 5.52
C ILE A 259 25.72 -15.63 5.21
N ILE A 260 26.18 -15.82 3.97
CA ILE A 260 27.34 -15.13 3.40
C ILE A 260 26.82 -14.35 2.18
N PRO A 261 26.53 -13.04 2.32
CA PRO A 261 25.94 -12.26 1.25
C PRO A 261 26.82 -12.21 0.00
N ASN A 262 26.23 -12.49 -1.17
CA ASN A 262 26.87 -12.20 -2.45
C ASN A 262 26.57 -10.75 -2.84
N ILE A 263 27.38 -9.85 -2.30
CA ILE A 263 27.19 -8.40 -2.44
C ILE A 263 27.25 -7.93 -3.89
N ASP A 264 28.13 -8.51 -4.70
CA ASP A 264 28.30 -8.08 -6.09
C ASP A 264 27.07 -8.46 -6.92
N SER A 265 26.53 -9.66 -6.73
CA SER A 265 25.26 -10.05 -7.36
C SER A 265 24.09 -9.21 -6.84
N ALA A 266 24.00 -8.97 -5.53
CA ALA A 266 22.93 -8.15 -4.96
C ALA A 266 22.88 -6.75 -5.58
N LEU A 267 24.04 -6.06 -5.65
CA LEU A 267 24.16 -4.75 -6.28
C LEU A 267 23.80 -4.79 -7.77
N ASP A 268 24.29 -5.78 -8.51
CA ASP A 268 23.99 -5.91 -9.95
C ASP A 268 22.47 -5.99 -10.19
N TYR A 269 21.76 -6.84 -9.45
CA TYR A 269 20.31 -6.98 -9.55
C TYR A 269 19.57 -5.72 -9.08
N PHE A 270 19.98 -5.07 -7.99
CA PHE A 270 19.38 -3.82 -7.55
C PHE A 270 19.58 -2.67 -8.54
N PHE A 271 20.74 -2.56 -9.18
CA PHE A 271 20.98 -1.54 -10.21
C PHE A 271 20.15 -1.79 -11.47
N GLN A 272 19.99 -3.06 -11.88
CA GLN A 272 19.11 -3.41 -12.99
C GLN A 272 17.65 -3.03 -12.68
N ALA A 273 17.15 -3.37 -11.49
CA ALA A 273 15.80 -2.98 -11.04
C ALA A 273 15.64 -1.45 -10.99
N LEU A 274 16.60 -0.73 -10.37
CA LEU A 274 16.60 0.72 -10.27
C LEU A 274 16.53 1.41 -11.63
N ASN A 275 17.26 0.90 -12.64
CA ASN A 275 17.22 1.48 -13.98
C ASN A 275 15.81 1.37 -14.59
N ILE A 276 15.16 0.23 -14.44
CA ILE A 276 13.80 0.03 -14.96
C ILE A 276 12.80 0.90 -14.18
N TYR A 277 12.87 0.95 -12.85
CA TYR A 277 12.00 1.83 -12.07
C TYR A 277 12.13 3.31 -12.44
N LYS A 278 13.35 3.77 -12.77
CA LYS A 278 13.60 5.11 -13.31
C LYS A 278 12.98 5.32 -14.68
N GLU A 279 13.07 4.34 -15.58
CA GLU A 279 12.43 4.41 -16.91
C GLU A 279 10.90 4.54 -16.81
N TRP A 280 10.30 3.92 -15.79
CA TRP A 280 8.85 3.87 -15.59
C TRP A 280 8.31 4.86 -14.56
N ASN A 281 9.17 5.67 -13.96
CA ASN A 281 8.82 6.66 -12.94
C ASN A 281 8.06 6.06 -11.75
N THR A 282 8.43 4.86 -11.31
CA THR A 282 7.88 4.21 -10.12
C THR A 282 8.61 4.68 -8.86
N TYR A 283 8.33 5.91 -8.44
CA TYR A 283 9.15 6.64 -7.45
C TYR A 283 9.31 5.94 -6.10
N ASP A 284 8.26 5.30 -5.57
CA ASP A 284 8.36 4.49 -4.35
C ASP A 284 9.37 3.33 -4.50
N GLU A 285 9.38 2.68 -5.66
CA GLU A 285 10.30 1.57 -5.96
C GLU A 285 11.73 2.05 -6.20
N ILE A 286 11.88 3.25 -6.76
CA ILE A 286 13.17 3.93 -6.86
C ILE A 286 13.74 4.16 -5.45
N ILE A 287 12.94 4.70 -4.53
CA ILE A 287 13.34 4.93 -3.13
C ILE A 287 13.75 3.61 -2.47
N ARG A 288 12.94 2.55 -2.63
CA ARG A 288 13.23 1.22 -2.08
C ARG A 288 14.55 0.64 -2.59
N CYS A 289 14.81 0.74 -3.91
CA CYS A 289 16.08 0.33 -4.51
C CYS A 289 17.27 1.12 -3.96
N LEU A 290 17.15 2.44 -3.87
CA LEU A 290 18.23 3.31 -3.39
C LEU A 290 18.57 3.00 -1.93
N ASN A 291 17.57 2.75 -1.08
CA ASN A 291 17.77 2.36 0.31
C ASN A 291 18.47 0.98 0.43
N ALA A 292 18.09 0.00 -0.39
CA ALA A 292 18.74 -1.31 -0.38
C ALA A 292 20.22 -1.22 -0.82
N ILE A 293 20.53 -0.36 -1.80
CA ILE A 293 21.89 -0.10 -2.25
C ILE A 293 22.69 0.63 -1.16
N ASP A 294 22.10 1.64 -0.51
CA ASP A 294 22.69 2.33 0.63
C ASP A 294 23.09 1.35 1.75
N GLU A 295 22.17 0.48 2.16
CA GLU A 295 22.40 -0.50 3.23
C GLU A 295 23.61 -1.41 2.93
N ILE A 296 23.75 -1.82 1.66
CA ILE A 296 24.92 -2.57 1.21
C ILE A 296 26.21 -1.76 1.42
N TYR A 297 26.23 -0.49 1.02
CA TYR A 297 27.43 0.35 1.17
C TYR A 297 27.73 0.69 2.63
N LEU A 298 26.71 0.84 3.49
CA LEU A 298 26.88 0.96 4.94
C LEU A 298 27.54 -0.30 5.51
N ASN A 299 27.07 -1.49 5.13
CA ASN A 299 27.65 -2.77 5.55
C ASN A 299 29.10 -2.94 5.05
N LYS A 300 29.44 -2.39 3.88
CA LYS A 300 30.83 -2.30 3.38
C LYS A 300 31.68 -1.23 4.06
N LYS A 301 31.12 -0.46 5.01
CA LYS A 301 31.74 0.70 5.67
C LYS A 301 32.11 1.83 4.70
N GLN A 302 31.50 1.87 3.52
CA GLN A 302 31.68 2.90 2.50
C GLN A 302 30.65 4.02 2.70
N LYS A 303 30.77 4.70 3.84
CA LYS A 303 29.77 5.63 4.35
C LYS A 303 29.45 6.78 3.37
N GLU A 304 30.44 7.28 2.63
CA GLU A 304 30.24 8.37 1.67
C GLU A 304 29.39 7.93 0.47
N LEU A 305 29.56 6.69 0.02
CA LEU A 305 28.76 6.11 -1.07
C LEU A 305 27.34 5.83 -0.59
N ALA A 306 27.19 5.23 0.58
CA ALA A 306 25.91 5.05 1.26
C ALA A 306 25.13 6.38 1.33
N LEU A 307 25.71 7.40 1.97
CA LEU A 307 25.13 8.73 2.08
C LEU A 307 24.69 9.30 0.73
N ASN A 308 25.45 9.08 -0.34
CA ASN A 308 25.07 9.54 -1.67
C ASN A 308 23.77 8.88 -2.17
N TYR A 309 23.65 7.55 -2.08
CA TYR A 309 22.43 6.85 -2.48
C TYR A 309 21.22 7.23 -1.62
N PHE A 310 21.47 7.42 -0.33
CA PHE A 310 20.43 7.85 0.59
C PHE A 310 19.95 9.29 0.30
N LEU A 311 20.85 10.22 -0.04
CA LEU A 311 20.50 11.56 -0.50
C LEU A 311 19.73 11.56 -1.83
N GLN A 312 20.03 10.63 -2.74
CA GLN A 312 19.23 10.43 -3.95
C GLN A 312 17.81 9.97 -3.61
N ALA A 313 17.63 9.08 -2.62
CA ALA A 313 16.30 8.65 -2.18
C ALA A 313 15.50 9.83 -1.60
N LEU A 314 16.14 10.66 -0.77
CA LEU A 314 15.54 11.88 -0.23
C LEU A 314 15.14 12.87 -1.34
N GLN A 315 15.98 13.03 -2.37
CA GLN A 315 15.63 13.90 -3.51
C GLN A 315 14.36 13.43 -4.20
N VAL A 316 14.19 12.12 -4.42
CA VAL A 316 12.95 11.55 -4.99
C VAL A 316 11.75 11.82 -4.08
N ILE A 317 11.92 11.69 -2.76
CA ILE A 317 10.88 12.02 -1.76
C ILE A 317 10.49 13.51 -1.85
N ASP A 318 11.46 14.41 -1.93
CA ASP A 318 11.20 15.85 -1.98
C ASP A 318 10.53 16.29 -3.28
N GLU A 319 10.86 15.65 -4.40
CA GLU A 319 10.30 15.95 -5.71
C GLU A 319 8.88 15.37 -5.89
N HIS A 320 8.63 14.16 -5.38
CA HIS A 320 7.41 13.40 -5.72
C HIS A 320 6.47 13.14 -4.53
N PHE A 321 6.94 13.27 -3.30
CA PHE A 321 6.17 13.02 -2.08
C PHE A 321 6.32 14.16 -1.04
N PRO A 322 6.16 15.44 -1.42
CA PRO A 322 6.51 16.57 -0.56
C PRO A 322 5.65 16.70 0.71
N SER A 323 4.51 16.02 0.76
CA SER A 323 3.59 16.01 1.91
C SER A 323 3.69 14.75 2.76
N TYR A 324 4.48 13.75 2.36
CA TYR A 324 4.56 12.46 3.04
C TYR A 324 5.68 12.48 4.09
N LEU A 325 5.31 12.87 5.31
CA LEU A 325 6.24 13.05 6.43
C LEU A 325 6.96 11.78 6.91
N PRO A 326 6.37 10.56 6.87
CA PRO A 326 7.07 9.36 7.35
C PRO A 326 8.33 8.98 6.57
N TYR A 327 8.31 9.09 5.23
CA TYR A 327 9.51 8.86 4.42
C TYR A 327 10.61 9.85 4.79
N ARG A 328 10.25 11.13 4.93
CA ARG A 328 11.20 12.18 5.32
C ARG A 328 11.79 11.95 6.71
N PHE A 329 10.96 11.60 7.69
CA PHE A 329 11.41 11.36 9.06
C PHE A 329 12.48 10.26 9.10
N ASN A 330 12.16 9.07 8.58
CA ASN A 330 13.09 7.94 8.55
C ASN A 330 14.36 8.28 7.77
N SER A 331 14.20 9.05 6.67
CA SER A 331 15.34 9.46 5.87
C SER A 331 16.27 10.43 6.60
N PHE A 332 15.73 11.44 7.26
CA PHE A 332 16.53 12.42 7.98
C PHE A 332 17.29 11.79 9.15
N GLU A 333 16.68 10.86 9.88
CA GLU A 333 17.36 10.14 10.97
C GLU A 333 18.57 9.34 10.47
N HIS A 334 18.42 8.57 9.39
CA HIS A 334 19.52 7.80 8.80
C HIS A 334 20.65 8.68 8.24
N ILE A 335 20.30 9.81 7.61
CA ILE A 335 21.29 10.77 7.11
C ILE A 335 22.06 11.37 8.29
N ALA A 336 21.35 11.73 9.36
CA ALA A 336 21.95 12.29 10.56
C ALA A 336 22.90 11.29 11.23
N GLU A 337 22.49 10.03 11.37
CA GLU A 337 23.33 8.94 11.88
C GLU A 337 24.57 8.72 11.01
N THR A 338 24.41 8.75 9.69
CA THR A 338 25.51 8.56 8.74
C THR A 338 26.55 9.68 8.88
N TYR A 339 26.12 10.95 8.89
CA TYR A 339 27.01 12.09 9.13
C TYR A 339 27.66 12.04 10.52
N ALA A 340 26.91 11.69 11.57
CA ALA A 340 27.45 11.54 12.92
C ALA A 340 28.55 10.47 12.96
N SER A 341 28.35 9.37 12.23
CA SER A 341 29.32 8.28 12.11
C SER A 341 30.57 8.67 11.30
N MET A 342 30.50 9.72 10.48
CA MET A 342 31.63 10.35 9.79
C MET A 342 32.29 11.47 10.63
N HIS A 343 31.77 11.75 11.82
CA HIS A 343 32.16 12.88 12.67
C HIS A 343 31.80 14.27 12.10
N ASP A 344 30.91 14.34 11.10
CA ASP A 344 30.30 15.61 10.66
C ASP A 344 29.07 15.92 11.52
N TYR A 345 29.34 16.39 12.74
CA TYR A 345 28.27 16.67 13.69
C TYR A 345 27.42 17.89 13.31
N ILE A 346 27.93 18.77 12.43
CA ILE A 346 27.19 19.95 11.96
C ILE A 346 26.05 19.50 11.07
N GLN A 347 26.35 18.68 10.06
CA GLN A 347 25.30 18.13 9.20
C GLN A 347 24.40 17.16 9.96
N ALA A 348 24.96 16.32 10.82
CA ALA A 348 24.16 15.42 11.65
C ALA A 348 23.10 16.16 12.47
N MET A 349 23.49 17.24 13.15
CA MET A 349 22.57 18.04 13.97
C MET A 349 21.47 18.68 13.12
N LYS A 350 21.82 19.22 11.96
CA LYS A 350 20.84 19.78 11.01
C LYS A 350 19.77 18.74 10.63
N TYR A 351 20.19 17.54 10.25
CA TYR A 351 19.25 16.49 9.85
C TYR A 351 18.46 15.91 11.03
N TYR A 352 19.03 15.85 12.25
CA TYR A 352 18.26 15.53 13.45
C TYR A 352 17.17 16.57 13.74
N ASP A 353 17.46 17.86 13.55
CA ASP A 353 16.47 18.93 13.68
C ASP A 353 15.38 18.82 12.60
N ASP A 354 15.75 18.51 11.36
CA ASP A 354 14.80 18.28 10.26
C ASP A 354 13.89 17.07 10.55
N ALA A 355 14.44 15.96 11.10
CA ALA A 355 13.66 14.80 11.53
C ALA A 355 12.69 15.15 12.66
N LEU A 356 13.15 15.89 13.68
CA LEU A 356 12.31 16.32 14.79
C LEU A 356 11.15 17.21 14.31
N ASN A 357 11.43 18.12 13.38
CA ASN A 357 10.41 18.99 12.79
C ASN A 357 9.40 18.21 11.92
N ALA A 358 9.84 17.15 11.24
CA ALA A 358 8.97 16.27 10.47
C ALA A 358 8.05 15.42 11.37
N LYS A 359 8.48 15.08 12.59
CA LYS A 359 7.71 14.31 13.58
C LYS A 359 6.65 15.14 14.33
N LEU A 360 6.88 16.44 14.47
CA LEU A 360 6.03 17.36 15.27
C LEU A 360 4.89 18.00 14.47
N LYS A 361 4.87 17.81 13.15
CA LYS A 361 3.82 18.27 12.24
C LYS A 361 2.93 17.11 11.86
#